data_AF-A0A842Q0B0-F1
#
_entry.id   AF-A0A842Q0B0-F1
#
_cell.length_a   1.000
_cell.length_b   1.000
_cell.length_c   1.000
_cell.angle_alpha   90.00
_cell.angle_beta   90.00
_cell.angle_gamma   90.00
#
_symmetry.space_group_name_H-M   'P 1'
#
loop_
_entity.id
_entity.type
_entity.pdbx_description
1 polymer ?
#
loop_
_entity_poly.entity_id
_entity_poly.type
_entity_poly.pdbx_seq_one_letter_code
_entity_poly.pdbx_strand_id
1 'polypeptide(L)'
;GIEYKILNDDATILDYSKLDISKPIFFISGLPELGDMLAIDVLEKVKETSNLRHSSGFNFMGSHVMKEYTSDKTKWGWGEIIDRFDLQLIDYFTLPTHWTNEQELDTPYVYTKMRS
;
A
#
# COMPACT_ATOMS: atom_id res chain seq x y z
N GLY A 1 -18.54 20.37 5.38
CA GLY A 1 -17.26 19.68 5.64
C GLY A 1 -17.42 18.22 5.29
N ILE A 2 -16.31 17.52 5.06
CA ILE A 2 -16.34 16.05 4.95
C ILE A 2 -16.36 15.50 6.37
N GLU A 3 -17.29 14.59 6.65
CA GLU A 3 -17.39 13.90 7.94
C GLU A 3 -16.60 12.59 7.86
N TYR A 4 -15.68 12.39 8.81
CA TYR A 4 -14.84 11.20 8.86
C TYR A 4 -15.25 10.31 10.03
N LYS A 5 -15.42 9.02 9.78
CA LYS A 5 -15.47 8.00 10.83
C LYS A 5 -14.04 7.58 11.15
N ILE A 6 -13.54 7.97 12.31
CA ILE A 6 -12.19 7.61 12.76
C ILE A 6 -12.25 6.28 13.50
N LEU A 7 -11.42 5.33 13.07
CA LEU A 7 -11.15 4.09 13.78
C LEU A 7 -9.66 4.08 14.14
N ASN A 8 -9.34 4.00 15.42
CA ASN A 8 -7.97 3.91 15.92
C ASN A 8 -7.72 2.48 16.42
N ASP A 9 -7.29 1.62 15.51
CA ASP A 9 -7.10 0.19 15.75
C ASP A 9 -5.88 -0.30 14.96
N ASP A 10 -5.37 -1.48 15.29
CA ASP A 10 -4.21 -2.08 14.63
C ASP A 10 -4.63 -2.76 13.32
N ALA A 11 -4.12 -2.23 12.21
CA ALA A 11 -4.42 -2.68 10.85
C ALA A 11 -4.03 -4.16 10.59
N THR A 12 -3.10 -4.72 11.37
CA THR A 12 -2.69 -6.13 11.24
C THR A 12 -3.66 -7.08 11.93
N ILE A 13 -4.44 -6.62 12.92
CA ILE A 13 -5.40 -7.44 13.67
C ILE A 13 -6.88 -7.07 13.43
N LEU A 14 -7.14 -5.93 12.79
CA LEU A 14 -8.49 -5.49 12.43
C LEU A 14 -9.23 -6.51 11.54
N ASP A 15 -10.53 -6.65 11.78
CA ASP A 15 -11.45 -7.40 10.93
C ASP A 15 -12.11 -6.44 9.93
N TYR A 16 -11.55 -6.41 8.71
CA TYR A 16 -12.00 -5.50 7.65
C TYR A 16 -13.42 -5.76 7.16
N SER A 17 -14.00 -6.95 7.42
CA SER A 17 -15.38 -7.24 7.06
C SER A 17 -16.39 -6.34 7.78
N LYS A 18 -16.03 -5.85 8.97
CA LYS A 18 -16.87 -4.98 9.81
C LYS A 18 -16.94 -3.53 9.33
N LEU A 19 -16.11 -3.14 8.36
CA LEU A 19 -16.08 -1.78 7.85
C LEU A 19 -17.24 -1.49 6.88
N ASP A 20 -17.88 -2.52 6.32
CA ASP A 20 -18.98 -2.41 5.35
C ASP A 20 -18.65 -1.50 4.14
N ILE A 21 -17.43 -1.64 3.61
CA ILE A 21 -16.94 -0.89 2.45
C ILE A 21 -16.88 -1.81 1.24
N SER A 22 -17.53 -1.41 0.14
CA SER A 22 -17.64 -2.24 -1.06
C SER A 22 -16.41 -2.22 -1.96
N LYS A 23 -15.68 -1.09 -2.00
CA LYS A 23 -14.49 -0.88 -2.87
C LYS A 23 -13.44 -0.03 -2.12
N PRO A 24 -12.84 -0.56 -1.05
CA PRO A 24 -11.86 0.20 -0.27
C PRO A 24 -10.57 0.41 -1.06
N ILE A 25 -9.85 1.47 -0.72
CA ILE A 25 -8.44 1.64 -1.08
C ILE A 25 -7.62 1.73 0.21
N PHE A 26 -6.58 0.92 0.31
CA PHE A 26 -5.66 0.89 1.45
C PHE A 26 -4.43 1.73 1.12
N PHE A 27 -4.13 2.74 1.93
CA PHE A 27 -2.93 3.55 1.79
C PHE A 27 -1.86 3.06 2.78
N ILE A 28 -0.80 2.47 2.23
CA ILE A 28 0.35 2.01 3.01
C ILE A 28 1.48 3.03 2.81
N SER A 29 1.59 3.96 3.76
CA SER A 29 2.47 5.13 3.68
C SER A 29 3.82 4.94 4.37
N GLY A 30 4.27 3.69 4.55
CA GLY A 30 5.65 3.39 4.92
C GLY A 30 6.49 3.20 3.67
N LEU A 31 7.75 3.63 3.65
CA LEU A 31 8.69 3.25 2.61
C LEU A 31 8.85 1.72 2.57
N PRO A 32 9.23 1.13 1.42
CA PRO A 32 9.39 -0.31 1.26
C PRO A 32 10.14 -1.00 2.42
N GLU A 33 11.20 -0.37 2.93
CA GLU A 33 12.06 -0.94 3.97
C GLU A 33 11.41 -1.06 5.36
N LEU A 34 10.31 -0.35 5.60
CA LEU A 34 9.60 -0.33 6.88
C LEU A 34 8.14 -0.78 6.77
N GLY A 35 7.57 -0.71 5.57
CA GLY A 35 6.16 -0.97 5.31
C GLY A 35 5.86 -2.37 4.79
N ASP A 36 6.87 -3.21 4.52
CA ASP A 36 6.71 -4.53 3.91
C ASP A 36 5.86 -5.48 4.78
N MET A 37 6.17 -5.59 6.07
CA MET A 37 5.44 -6.42 7.03
C MET A 37 3.99 -5.97 7.15
N LEU A 38 3.77 -4.66 7.30
CA LEU A 38 2.43 -4.07 7.36
C LEU A 38 1.64 -4.36 6.07
N ALA A 39 2.26 -4.19 4.90
CA ALA A 39 1.63 -4.46 3.62
C ALA A 39 1.24 -5.93 3.49
N ILE A 40 2.13 -6.86 3.85
CA ILE A 40 1.88 -8.31 3.81
C ILE A 40 0.67 -8.66 4.69
N ASP A 41 0.66 -8.24 5.96
CA ASP A 41 -0.41 -8.59 6.89
C ASP A 41 -1.77 -8.05 6.43
N VAL A 42 -1.81 -6.80 5.96
CA VAL A 42 -3.04 -6.18 5.44
C VAL A 42 -3.52 -6.91 4.19
N LEU A 43 -2.62 -7.22 3.24
CA LEU A 43 -2.95 -7.90 2.00
C LEU A 43 -3.48 -9.32 2.24
N GLU A 44 -2.88 -10.08 3.17
CA GLU A 44 -3.35 -11.42 3.55
C GLU A 44 -4.78 -11.37 4.07
N LYS A 45 -5.08 -10.44 4.97
CA LYS A 45 -6.42 -10.25 5.51
C LYS A 45 -7.46 -9.83 4.47
N VAL A 46 -7.11 -8.89 3.60
CA VAL A 46 -7.99 -8.45 2.52
C VAL A 46 -8.27 -9.62 1.56
N LYS A 47 -7.27 -10.44 1.27
CA LYS A 47 -7.40 -11.62 0.41
C LYS A 47 -8.29 -12.70 1.04
N GLU A 48 -8.23 -12.90 2.35
CA GLU A 48 -9.10 -13.82 3.10
C GLU A 48 -10.55 -13.35 3.19
N THR A 49 -10.78 -12.04 3.06
CA THR A 49 -12.11 -11.43 3.15
C THR A 49 -12.81 -11.40 1.78
N SER A 50 -13.78 -12.29 1.56
CA SER A 50 -14.37 -12.56 0.23
C SER A 50 -14.91 -11.34 -0.52
N ASN A 51 -15.59 -10.42 0.18
CA ASN A 51 -16.13 -9.19 -0.41
C ASN A 51 -15.07 -8.15 -0.77
N LEU A 52 -13.88 -8.23 -0.17
CA LEU A 52 -12.78 -7.27 -0.39
C LEU A 52 -11.74 -7.78 -1.40
N ARG A 53 -11.55 -9.10 -1.46
CA ARG A 53 -10.58 -9.76 -2.33
C ARG A 53 -10.65 -9.33 -3.79
N HIS A 54 -11.83 -8.99 -4.33
CA HIS A 54 -11.99 -8.67 -5.76
C HIS A 54 -12.29 -7.17 -6.03
N SER A 55 -12.33 -6.35 -4.98
CA SER A 55 -12.79 -4.96 -5.06
C SER A 55 -11.84 -3.95 -4.43
N SER A 56 -10.79 -4.42 -3.78
CA SER A 56 -9.84 -3.57 -3.05
C SER A 56 -8.72 -3.05 -3.94
N GLY A 57 -8.44 -1.76 -3.78
CA GLY A 57 -7.24 -1.10 -4.28
C GLY A 57 -6.18 -0.95 -3.19
N PHE A 58 -4.94 -0.80 -3.59
CA PHE A 58 -3.83 -0.47 -2.69
C PHE A 58 -3.03 0.68 -3.27
N ASN A 59 -2.55 1.53 -2.39
CA ASN A 59 -1.59 2.56 -2.71
C ASN A 59 -0.36 2.36 -1.82
N PHE A 60 0.80 2.21 -2.45
CA PHE A 60 2.07 2.06 -1.77
C PHE A 60 2.92 3.32 -1.96
N MET A 61 3.46 3.83 -0.85
CA MET A 61 4.49 4.84 -0.89
C MET A 61 5.83 4.18 -1.24
N GLY A 62 6.34 4.42 -2.44
CA GLY A 62 7.59 3.86 -2.91
C GLY A 62 8.78 4.81 -2.77
N SER A 63 9.89 4.43 -3.40
CA SER A 63 11.08 5.29 -3.53
C SER A 63 11.61 5.28 -4.96
N HIS A 64 12.14 6.43 -5.42
CA HIS A 64 12.99 6.48 -6.63
C HIS A 64 14.46 6.17 -6.32
N VAL A 65 14.86 6.25 -5.05
CA VAL A 65 16.21 5.95 -4.58
C VAL A 65 16.17 4.73 -3.67
N MET A 66 16.72 3.62 -4.14
CA MET A 66 16.85 2.41 -3.33
C MET A 66 18.17 2.42 -2.59
N LYS A 67 18.13 2.15 -1.28
CA LYS A 67 19.35 2.00 -0.49
C LYS A 67 20.11 0.75 -0.96
N GLU A 68 21.42 0.71 -0.71
CA GLU A 68 22.28 -0.40 -1.14
C GLU A 68 21.72 -1.77 -0.72
N TYR A 69 21.18 -1.84 0.49
CA TYR A 69 20.64 -3.03 1.13
C TYR A 69 19.11 -3.18 1.04
N THR A 70 18.42 -2.38 0.22
CA THR A 70 16.98 -2.60 -0.02
C THR A 70 16.79 -3.96 -0.71
N SER A 71 15.92 -4.80 -0.14
CA SER A 71 15.63 -6.18 -0.60
C SER A 71 15.04 -6.20 -2.01
N ASP A 72 14.05 -5.36 -2.27
CA ASP A 72 13.43 -5.20 -3.57
C ASP A 72 13.72 -3.82 -4.16
N LYS A 73 14.27 -3.80 -5.38
CA LYS A 73 14.60 -2.56 -6.10
C LYS A 73 13.71 -2.32 -7.31
N THR A 74 12.71 -3.16 -7.51
CA THR A 74 11.79 -3.11 -8.65
C THR A 74 10.48 -2.43 -8.24
N LYS A 75 9.76 -1.85 -9.21
CA LYS A 75 8.46 -1.20 -9.00
C LYS A 75 8.43 -0.28 -7.76
N TRP A 76 9.44 0.60 -7.65
CA TRP A 76 9.60 1.54 -6.52
C TRP A 76 9.70 0.87 -5.13
N GLY A 77 10.20 -0.38 -5.11
CA GLY A 77 10.48 -1.17 -3.92
C GLY A 77 9.38 -2.15 -3.53
N TRP A 78 8.32 -2.25 -4.35
CA TRP A 78 7.13 -3.04 -4.05
C TRP A 78 6.89 -4.19 -5.02
N GLY A 79 7.80 -4.46 -5.95
CA GLY A 79 7.67 -5.50 -6.96
C GLY A 79 7.43 -6.90 -6.42
N GLU A 80 8.17 -7.33 -5.39
CA GLU A 80 8.00 -8.65 -4.75
C GLU A 80 6.62 -8.79 -4.12
N ILE A 81 6.12 -7.75 -3.44
CA ILE A 81 4.77 -7.75 -2.85
C ILE A 81 3.70 -7.73 -3.94
N ILE A 82 3.87 -6.89 -4.96
CA ILE A 82 2.98 -6.84 -6.12
C ILE A 82 2.87 -8.23 -6.78
N ASP A 83 4.00 -8.91 -6.96
CA ASP A 83 4.02 -10.22 -7.62
C ASP A 83 3.50 -11.34 -6.69
N ARG A 84 3.87 -11.33 -5.40
CA ARG A 84 3.41 -12.31 -4.39
C ARG A 84 1.89 -12.33 -4.24
N PHE A 85 1.26 -11.16 -4.27
CA PHE A 85 -0.19 -11.02 -4.11
C PHE A 85 -0.95 -10.91 -5.43
N ASP A 86 -0.25 -11.10 -6.55
CA ASP A 86 -0.81 -11.02 -7.91
C ASP A 86 -1.57 -9.70 -8.16
N LEU A 87 -1.04 -8.60 -7.64
CA LEU A 87 -1.65 -7.28 -7.77
C LEU A 87 -1.50 -6.80 -9.22
N GLN A 88 -2.57 -6.20 -9.75
CA GLN A 88 -2.49 -5.46 -10.99
C GLN A 88 -1.99 -4.06 -10.70
N LEU A 89 -0.81 -3.71 -11.24
CA LEU A 89 -0.35 -2.32 -11.29
C LEU A 89 -1.29 -1.51 -12.19
N ILE A 90 -1.88 -0.45 -11.63
CA ILE A 90 -2.80 0.44 -12.35
C ILE A 90 -2.04 1.64 -12.90
N ASP A 91 -1.36 2.37 -12.03
CA ASP A 91 -0.53 3.52 -12.39
C ASP A 91 0.38 3.90 -11.21
N TYR A 92 1.25 4.87 -11.40
CA TYR A 92 1.95 5.54 -10.31
C TYR A 92 2.01 7.05 -10.54
N PHE A 93 1.93 7.82 -9.47
CA PHE A 93 2.10 9.28 -9.52
C PHE A 93 3.25 9.69 -8.62
N THR A 94 4.16 10.50 -9.13
CA THR A 94 5.22 11.09 -8.31
C THR A 94 4.72 12.42 -7.77
N LEU A 95 4.64 12.54 -6.45
CA LEU A 95 4.13 13.73 -5.76
C LEU A 95 5.24 14.37 -4.92
N PRO A 96 5.27 15.72 -4.83
CA PRO A 96 6.22 16.42 -3.98
C PRO A 96 6.11 16.01 -2.51
N THR A 97 7.25 15.65 -1.92
CA THR A 97 7.35 15.23 -0.51
C THR A 97 8.48 15.95 0.19
N HIS A 98 8.15 17.04 0.88
CA HIS A 98 9.07 17.81 1.73
C HIS A 98 9.43 17.19 3.10
N TRP A 99 9.42 15.86 3.25
CA TRP A 99 9.31 15.24 4.59
C TRP A 99 10.69 14.99 5.22
N THR A 100 11.76 15.04 4.43
CA THR A 100 13.15 15.05 4.91
C THR A 100 14.01 15.96 4.03
N ASN A 101 14.92 16.73 4.63
CA ASN A 101 15.85 17.61 3.89
C ASN A 101 16.81 16.85 2.96
N GLU A 102 16.82 15.52 3.01
CA GLU A 102 17.77 14.64 2.33
C GLU A 102 17.17 13.93 1.11
N GLN A 103 15.85 14.03 0.87
CA GLN A 103 15.24 13.51 -0.34
C GLN A 103 15.24 14.58 -1.44
N GLU A 104 16.19 14.48 -2.37
CA GLU A 104 16.24 15.31 -3.58
C GLU A 104 15.14 14.94 -4.60
N LEU A 105 14.54 13.75 -4.46
CA LEU A 105 13.52 13.23 -5.38
C LEU A 105 12.19 13.04 -4.67
N ASP A 106 11.13 13.46 -5.37
CA ASP A 106 9.73 13.29 -5.00
C ASP A 106 9.34 11.82 -4.78
N THR A 107 8.21 11.59 -4.10
CA THR A 107 7.79 10.23 -3.72
C THR A 107 6.82 9.63 -4.74
N PRO A 108 7.08 8.41 -5.24
CA PRO A 108 6.12 7.68 -6.07
C PRO A 108 5.02 7.04 -5.22
N TYR A 109 3.78 7.31 -5.58
CA TYR A 109 2.57 6.69 -5.04
C TYR A 109 2.09 5.65 -6.05
N VAL A 110 2.30 4.38 -5.74
CA VAL A 110 2.07 3.24 -6.64
C VAL A 110 0.67 2.69 -6.40
N TYR A 111 -0.20 2.80 -7.39
CA TYR A 111 -1.59 2.35 -7.32
C TYR A 111 -1.75 0.97 -7.93
N THR A 112 -2.32 0.06 -7.16
CA THR A 112 -2.59 -1.31 -7.57
C THR A 112 -4.01 -1.72 -7.18
N LYS A 113 -4.46 -2.85 -7.72
CA LYS A 113 -5.70 -3.50 -7.27
C LYS A 113 -5.54 -5.00 -7.27
N MET A 114 -6.37 -5.69 -6.49
CA MET A 114 -6.50 -7.14 -6.62
C MET A 114 -6.99 -7.49 -8.03
N ARG A 115 -6.45 -8.56 -8.60
CA ARG A 115 -6.99 -9.14 -9.83
C ARG A 115 -8.33 -9.80 -9.55
N SER A 116 -9.29 -9.55 -10.44
CA SER A 116 -10.64 -10.11 -10.40
C SER A 116 -10.63 -11.58 -10.80
#